data_AF-A0AAE0QAB4-F1
#
_entry.id   AF-A0AAE0QAB4-F1
#
_cell.length_a   1.000
_cell.length_b   1.000
_cell.length_c   1.000
_cell.angle_alpha   90.00
_cell.angle_beta   90.00
_cell.angle_gamma   90.00
#
_symmetry.space_group_name_H-M   'P 1'
#
loop_
_entity.id
_entity.type
_entity.pdbx_description
1 polymer ?
#
loop_
_entity_poly.entity_id
_entity_poly.type
_entity_poly.pdbx_seq_one_letter_code
_entity_poly.pdbx_strand_id
1 'polypeptide(L)'
;MVLPSIHLANLRSLPNKMDELLLLSRTNKDFSNSAALCFTESWLNDTILDNALNLPGFQLFRADRVAESVGKSRGGGTCFYINERWCTDVTVLKKMCCPDLEAFFINCKPFYSPREFSSFILIFNRSLELCEVPACFKRSTIIPIPKKPKITGLNDYRPVALTSVVMKSFERLVLAYLKNITGPLQPPRLLKFADDTTVIGLIQDGDESAYRQEIEQLAAWCSLNNLELNMLKTMEMIVDFRRNTPALPPLTIMNSTVPTVESFRFLGTTISQDLKWDTHIDSIIKKAQQRFYFLRQLRKFNLPQELLTQFYSVVIESVLCTSITVWFGSATKSDMRRLQRT
;
A
#
# COMPACT_ATOMS: atom_id res chain seq x y z
N MET A 1 8.80 30.73 3.67
CA MET A 1 7.58 30.39 4.43
C MET A 1 7.63 28.89 4.53
N VAL A 2 7.89 28.36 5.72
CA VAL A 2 8.15 26.93 5.99
C VAL A 2 6.94 26.09 5.55
N LEU A 3 7.17 24.81 5.25
CA LEU A 3 6.09 23.83 5.04
C LEU A 3 4.97 24.00 6.08
N PRO A 4 3.69 23.84 5.67
CA PRO A 4 2.56 24.02 6.58
C PRO A 4 2.68 23.02 7.73
N SER A 5 2.81 23.53 8.96
CA SER A 5 2.88 22.70 10.15
C SER A 5 1.48 22.24 10.55
N ILE A 6 1.37 20.97 10.90
CA ILE A 6 0.13 20.35 11.37
C ILE A 6 0.36 19.89 12.80
N HIS A 7 -0.47 20.38 13.73
CA HIS A 7 -0.46 19.93 15.11
C HIS A 7 -1.48 18.80 15.27
N LEU A 8 -1.04 17.63 15.73
CA LEU A 8 -1.88 16.45 15.92
C LEU A 8 -1.90 16.08 17.40
N ALA A 9 -3.08 15.98 18.00
CA ALA A 9 -3.22 15.55 19.39
C ALA A 9 -4.50 14.74 19.63
N ASN A 10 -4.44 13.87 20.63
CA ASN A 10 -5.60 13.17 21.17
C ASN A 10 -6.02 13.87 22.47
N LEU A 11 -7.17 14.55 22.46
CA LEU A 11 -7.55 15.47 23.55
C LEU A 11 -8.31 14.79 24.69
N ARG A 12 -9.07 13.73 24.40
CA ARG A 12 -9.97 13.06 25.36
C ARG A 12 -10.91 14.04 26.07
N SER A 13 -11.66 14.82 25.28
CA SER A 13 -12.54 15.95 25.64
C SER A 13 -11.96 17.31 25.27
N LEU A 14 -12.40 17.84 24.13
CA LEU A 14 -12.10 19.20 23.70
C LEU A 14 -12.73 20.27 24.63
N PRO A 15 -14.00 20.15 25.07
CA PRO A 15 -14.61 21.18 25.91
C PRO A 15 -13.83 21.46 27.21
N ASN A 16 -13.29 20.41 27.85
CA ASN A 16 -12.51 20.53 29.08
C ASN A 16 -11.11 21.16 28.87
N LYS A 17 -10.72 21.37 27.62
CA LYS A 17 -9.39 21.80 27.21
C LYS A 17 -9.37 23.16 26.53
N MET A 18 -10.52 23.81 26.34
CA MET A 18 -10.60 25.09 25.64
C MET A 18 -9.72 26.19 26.27
N ASP A 19 -9.69 26.31 27.60
CA ASP A 19 -8.83 27.31 28.28
C ASP A 19 -7.33 27.06 28.03
N GLU A 20 -6.92 25.79 28.04
CA GLU A 20 -5.55 25.36 27.75
C GLU A 20 -5.18 25.68 26.28
N LEU A 21 -6.07 25.38 25.34
CA LEU A 21 -5.86 25.68 23.92
C LEU A 21 -5.82 27.18 23.65
N LEU A 22 -6.66 27.98 24.33
CA LEU A 22 -6.63 29.44 24.25
C LEU A 22 -5.32 30.00 24.79
N LEU A 23 -4.82 29.45 25.91
CA LEU A 23 -3.52 29.82 26.45
C LEU A 23 -2.39 29.47 25.47
N LEU A 24 -2.41 28.26 24.89
CA LEU A 24 -1.42 27.82 23.91
C LEU A 24 -1.45 28.69 22.64
N SER A 25 -2.63 29.06 22.15
CA SER A 25 -2.79 29.96 21.02
C SER A 25 -2.18 31.35 21.27
N ARG A 26 -2.12 31.80 22.52
CA ARG A 26 -1.52 33.10 22.89
C ARG A 26 -0.03 33.02 23.21
N THR A 27 0.42 31.91 23.78
CA THR A 27 1.77 31.78 24.36
C THR A 27 2.75 30.98 23.50
N ASN A 28 2.24 30.04 22.69
CA ASN A 28 3.05 29.15 21.87
C ASN A 28 2.96 29.55 20.38
N LYS A 29 4.08 30.04 19.84
CA LYS A 29 4.18 30.45 18.43
C LYS A 29 4.04 29.29 17.45
N ASP A 30 4.51 28.10 17.80
CA ASP A 30 4.41 26.94 16.91
C ASP A 30 2.96 26.46 16.81
N PHE A 31 2.25 26.47 17.93
CA PHE A 31 0.83 26.15 17.98
C PHE A 31 -0.01 27.18 17.20
N SER A 32 0.16 28.48 17.50
CA SER A 32 -0.62 29.56 16.87
C SER A 32 -0.32 29.77 15.38
N ASN A 33 0.90 29.47 14.93
CA ASN A 33 1.25 29.54 13.50
C ASN A 33 1.06 28.21 12.77
N SER A 34 0.56 27.16 13.44
CA SER A 34 0.22 25.90 12.76
C SER A 34 -0.85 26.15 11.70
N ALA A 35 -0.66 25.55 10.52
CA ALA A 35 -1.59 25.63 9.40
C ALA A 35 -2.92 24.95 9.75
N ALA A 36 -2.84 23.81 10.44
CA ALA A 36 -3.99 23.07 10.94
C ALA A 36 -3.70 22.48 12.33
N LEU A 37 -4.72 22.50 13.20
CA LEU A 37 -4.76 21.69 14.42
C LEU A 37 -5.78 20.57 14.21
N CYS A 38 -5.35 19.35 14.44
CA CYS A 38 -6.10 18.14 14.15
C CYS A 38 -6.27 17.36 15.45
N PHE A 39 -7.50 17.28 15.94
CA PHE A 39 -7.80 16.65 17.23
C PHE A 39 -8.66 15.41 17.08
N THR A 40 -8.24 14.34 17.75
CA THR A 40 -9.02 13.10 17.93
C THR A 40 -9.51 13.01 19.37
N GLU A 41 -10.53 12.17 19.61
CA GLU A 41 -11.18 12.06 20.92
C GLU A 41 -11.71 13.42 21.39
N SER A 42 -12.35 14.16 20.48
CA SER A 42 -12.90 15.49 20.76
C SER A 42 -14.10 15.44 21.74
N TRP A 43 -14.83 14.32 21.74
CA TRP A 43 -16.01 14.05 22.58
C TRP A 43 -17.12 15.09 22.41
N LEU A 44 -17.17 15.67 21.21
CA LEU A 44 -18.16 16.63 20.80
C LEU A 44 -19.49 15.95 20.41
N ASN A 45 -20.59 16.67 20.61
CA ASN A 45 -21.94 16.27 20.21
C ASN A 45 -22.75 17.51 19.77
N ASP A 46 -23.88 17.27 19.14
CA ASP A 46 -24.78 18.28 18.60
C ASP A 46 -25.28 19.31 19.62
N THR A 47 -25.30 18.97 20.92
CA THR A 47 -25.67 19.91 21.99
C THR A 47 -24.60 20.98 22.27
N ILE A 48 -23.33 20.72 21.90
CA ILE A 48 -22.23 21.67 22.10
C ILE A 48 -22.18 22.62 20.90
N LEU A 49 -22.45 23.90 21.13
CA LEU A 49 -22.42 24.93 20.10
C LEU A 49 -20.98 25.27 19.69
N ASP A 50 -20.76 25.52 18.39
CA ASP A 50 -19.44 25.87 17.85
C ASP A 50 -18.87 27.16 18.45
N ASN A 51 -19.73 28.11 18.85
CA ASN A 51 -19.30 29.33 19.54
C ASN A 51 -18.56 29.06 20.86
N ALA A 52 -18.91 27.97 21.57
CA ALA A 52 -18.23 27.58 22.81
C ALA A 52 -16.83 26.99 22.55
N LEU A 53 -16.55 26.63 21.30
CA LEU A 53 -15.32 26.01 20.84
C LEU A 53 -14.47 27.00 20.02
N ASN A 54 -14.78 28.29 20.06
CA ASN A 54 -14.09 29.27 19.25
C ASN A 54 -12.62 29.44 19.66
N LEU A 55 -11.72 29.27 18.70
CA LEU A 55 -10.28 29.52 18.81
C LEU A 55 -9.93 30.67 17.86
N PRO A 56 -9.60 31.87 18.36
CA PRO A 56 -9.37 33.03 17.50
C PRO A 56 -8.31 32.79 16.42
N GLY A 57 -8.64 33.16 15.18
CA GLY A 57 -7.77 32.97 14.01
C GLY A 57 -7.82 31.56 13.40
N PHE A 58 -8.73 30.70 13.88
CA PHE A 58 -8.96 29.37 13.34
C PHE A 58 -10.44 29.13 13.04
N GLN A 59 -10.70 28.49 11.90
CA GLN A 59 -12.02 27.98 11.53
C GLN A 59 -12.19 26.54 12.03
N LEU A 60 -13.25 26.29 12.79
CA LEU A 60 -13.59 24.97 13.30
C LEU A 60 -14.37 24.16 12.25
N PHE A 61 -13.91 22.94 12.00
CA PHE A 61 -14.64 21.91 11.30
C PHE A 61 -14.68 20.66 12.17
N ARG A 62 -15.85 20.06 12.37
CA ARG A 62 -16.01 18.89 13.26
C ARG A 62 -16.80 17.76 12.62
N ALA A 63 -16.47 16.55 13.03
CA ALA A 63 -17.18 15.32 12.75
C ALA A 63 -17.46 14.63 14.09
N ASP A 64 -18.65 14.91 14.61
CA ASP A 64 -19.10 14.42 15.92
C ASP A 64 -19.53 12.97 15.84
N ARG A 65 -19.43 12.30 16.99
CA ARG A 65 -19.91 10.93 17.12
C ARG A 65 -21.39 10.94 17.50
N VAL A 66 -22.22 10.29 16.68
CA VAL A 66 -23.64 10.11 16.97
C VAL A 66 -23.82 8.79 17.71
N ALA A 67 -24.24 8.85 18.98
CA ALA A 67 -24.32 7.69 19.88
C ALA A 67 -25.14 6.51 19.32
N GLU A 68 -26.22 6.82 18.59
CA GLU A 68 -27.11 5.85 17.95
C GLU A 68 -26.43 5.01 16.86
N SER A 69 -25.37 5.53 16.24
CA SER A 69 -24.71 4.88 15.09
C SER A 69 -23.59 3.90 15.46
N VAL A 70 -23.19 3.83 16.74
CA VAL A 70 -21.91 3.21 17.12
C VAL A 70 -21.94 2.34 18.41
N GLY A 71 -23.04 2.36 19.16
CA GLY A 71 -23.22 1.48 20.34
C GLY A 71 -22.28 1.73 21.53
N LYS A 72 -21.51 2.83 21.53
CA LYS A 72 -20.67 3.26 22.66
C LYS A 72 -21.21 4.56 23.24
N SER A 73 -21.31 4.62 24.58
CA SER A 73 -21.87 5.77 25.31
C SER A 73 -20.91 6.92 25.55
N ARG A 74 -19.59 6.73 25.31
CA ARG A 74 -18.54 7.74 25.51
C ARG A 74 -17.38 7.53 24.53
N GLY A 75 -16.63 8.60 24.27
CA GLY A 75 -15.40 8.58 23.45
C GLY A 75 -15.63 8.91 21.98
N GLY A 76 -14.58 9.32 21.27
CA GLY A 76 -14.57 9.54 19.81
C GLY A 76 -14.80 10.97 19.34
N GLY A 77 -15.02 11.11 18.04
CA GLY A 77 -15.18 12.38 17.33
C GLY A 77 -13.85 13.03 16.95
N THR A 78 -13.84 13.67 15.78
CA THR A 78 -12.65 14.34 15.23
C THR A 78 -12.97 15.79 14.84
N CYS A 79 -11.99 16.68 14.97
CA CYS A 79 -12.15 18.05 14.49
C CYS A 79 -10.84 18.63 13.97
N PHE A 80 -11.00 19.63 13.11
CA PHE A 80 -9.93 20.44 12.54
C PHE A 80 -10.16 21.90 12.91
N TYR A 81 -9.09 22.56 13.33
CA TYR A 81 -9.00 24.01 13.37
C TYR A 81 -8.06 24.45 12.25
N ILE A 82 -8.57 25.17 11.26
CA ILE A 82 -7.78 25.63 10.11
C ILE A 82 -7.43 27.09 10.28
N ASN A 83 -6.14 27.40 10.23
CA ASN A 83 -5.64 28.74 10.44
C ASN A 83 -6.06 29.66 9.29
N GLU A 84 -6.78 30.72 9.62
CA GLU A 84 -7.33 31.68 8.67
C GLU A 84 -6.25 32.44 7.91
N ARG A 85 -5.02 32.54 8.46
CA ARG A 85 -3.87 33.14 7.76
C ARG A 85 -3.30 32.24 6.66
N TRP A 86 -3.57 30.94 6.73
CA TRP A 86 -3.07 29.95 5.77
C TRP A 86 -4.11 29.62 4.70
N CYS A 87 -5.35 29.38 5.10
CA CYS A 87 -6.40 28.89 4.21
C CYS A 87 -7.79 29.28 4.71
N THR A 88 -8.60 29.89 3.84
CA THR A 88 -10.04 30.10 4.08
C THR A 88 -10.94 29.27 3.18
N ASP A 89 -10.47 28.83 2.01
CA ASP A 89 -11.21 27.91 1.14
C ASP A 89 -11.00 26.46 1.62
N VAL A 90 -11.88 26.04 2.53
CA VAL A 90 -11.90 24.68 3.10
C VAL A 90 -13.22 24.00 2.73
N THR A 91 -13.11 22.83 2.09
CA THR A 91 -14.26 22.01 1.70
C THR A 91 -14.23 20.68 2.45
N VAL A 92 -15.32 20.35 3.14
CA VAL A 92 -15.49 19.01 3.74
C VAL A 92 -15.73 18.00 2.62
N LEU A 93 -14.84 17.02 2.48
CA LEU A 93 -14.95 15.98 1.47
C LEU A 93 -15.81 14.82 1.94
N LYS A 94 -15.51 14.30 3.14
CA LYS A 94 -16.16 13.10 3.65
C LYS A 94 -16.05 13.03 5.17
N LYS A 95 -17.16 12.67 5.83
CA LYS A 95 -17.21 12.28 7.23
C LYS A 95 -17.58 10.80 7.30
N MET A 96 -16.80 10.01 8.02
CA MET A 96 -17.05 8.59 8.26
C MET A 96 -16.98 8.35 9.76
N CYS A 97 -18.03 7.74 10.30
CA CYS A 97 -18.09 7.32 11.68
C CYS A 97 -18.71 5.92 11.70
N CYS A 98 -17.93 4.94 12.14
CA CYS A 98 -18.39 3.56 12.37
C CYS A 98 -17.77 3.02 13.68
N PRO A 99 -18.17 1.82 14.15
CA PRO A 99 -17.68 1.23 15.41
C PRO A 99 -16.16 1.21 15.61
N ASP A 100 -15.44 1.04 14.52
CA ASP A 100 -13.99 0.79 14.52
C ASP A 100 -13.15 1.93 13.94
N LEU A 101 -13.76 2.83 13.17
CA LEU A 101 -13.04 3.88 12.45
C LEU A 101 -13.82 5.20 12.42
N GLU A 102 -13.11 6.26 12.75
CA GLU A 102 -13.53 7.64 12.56
C GLU A 102 -12.58 8.29 11.58
N ALA A 103 -13.10 8.78 10.47
CA ALA A 103 -12.30 9.45 9.47
C ALA A 103 -13.00 10.72 8.99
N PHE A 104 -12.25 11.81 9.00
CA PHE A 104 -12.73 13.11 8.58
C PHE A 104 -11.77 13.71 7.56
N PHE A 105 -12.28 13.93 6.36
CA PHE A 105 -11.51 14.40 5.22
C PHE A 105 -11.96 15.80 4.86
N ILE A 106 -11.02 16.73 4.84
CA ILE A 106 -11.19 18.10 4.36
C ILE A 106 -10.18 18.35 3.24
N ASN A 107 -10.54 19.23 2.32
CA ASN A 107 -9.64 19.76 1.32
C ASN A 107 -9.45 21.25 1.57
N CYS A 108 -8.20 21.69 1.63
CA CYS A 108 -7.82 23.07 1.91
C CYS A 108 -7.11 23.63 0.68
N LYS A 109 -7.55 24.78 0.18
CA LYS A 109 -6.83 25.53 -0.86
C LYS A 109 -6.14 26.75 -0.24
N PRO A 110 -4.86 26.62 0.15
CA PRO A 110 -4.14 27.72 0.79
C PRO A 110 -3.92 28.89 -0.17
N PHE A 111 -3.79 30.10 0.37
CA PHE A 111 -3.57 31.32 -0.44
C PHE A 111 -2.26 31.27 -1.24
N TYR A 112 -1.26 30.56 -0.71
CA TYR A 112 0.04 30.38 -1.35
C TYR A 112 0.45 28.92 -1.26
N SER A 113 0.99 28.39 -2.36
CA SER A 113 1.72 27.13 -2.32
C SER A 113 3.01 27.32 -1.49
N PRO A 114 3.40 26.37 -0.62
CA PRO A 114 4.65 26.47 0.11
C PRO A 114 5.81 26.64 -0.88
N ARG A 115 6.70 27.61 -0.65
CA ARG A 115 7.76 27.98 -1.61
C ARG A 115 8.65 26.78 -1.97
N GLU A 116 8.81 25.86 -1.03
CA GLU A 116 9.55 24.62 -1.15
C GLU A 116 8.99 23.72 -2.27
N PHE A 117 7.68 23.78 -2.57
CA PHE A 117 7.11 23.04 -3.70
C PHE A 117 7.67 23.53 -5.04
N SER A 118 7.86 24.84 -5.20
CA SER A 118 8.47 25.39 -6.41
C SER A 118 9.92 24.92 -6.54
N SER A 119 10.64 24.84 -5.43
CA SER A 119 11.99 24.27 -5.39
C SER A 119 12.00 22.79 -5.76
N PHE A 120 11.05 21.98 -5.28
CA PHE A 120 10.95 20.58 -5.65
C PHE A 120 10.62 20.40 -7.14
N ILE A 121 9.73 21.20 -7.72
CA ILE A 121 9.43 21.18 -9.16
C ILE A 121 10.70 21.50 -9.96
N LEU A 122 11.43 22.55 -9.58
CA LEU A 122 12.67 22.91 -10.24
C LEU A 122 13.72 21.78 -10.15
N ILE A 123 13.89 21.20 -8.96
CA ILE A 123 14.80 20.07 -8.75
C ILE A 123 14.37 18.85 -9.56
N PHE A 124 13.07 18.55 -9.62
CA PHE A 124 12.54 17.41 -10.38
C PHE A 124 12.79 17.60 -11.88
N ASN A 125 12.43 18.76 -12.43
CA ASN A 125 12.68 19.07 -13.84
C ASN A 125 14.16 18.98 -14.15
N ARG A 126 15.02 19.55 -13.30
CA ARG A 126 16.46 19.48 -13.49
C ARG A 126 17.00 18.04 -13.39
N SER A 127 16.44 17.24 -12.49
CA SER A 127 16.80 15.83 -12.34
C SER A 127 16.42 15.01 -13.58
N LEU A 128 15.30 15.35 -14.24
CA LEU A 128 14.87 14.74 -15.49
C LEU A 128 15.73 15.19 -16.68
N GLU A 129 16.03 16.48 -16.78
CA GLU A 129 16.90 17.03 -17.83
C GLU A 129 18.32 16.45 -17.78
N LEU A 130 18.87 16.31 -16.57
CA LEU A 130 20.24 15.84 -16.35
C LEU A 130 20.34 14.32 -16.14
N CYS A 131 19.21 13.62 -16.07
CA CYS A 131 19.14 12.21 -15.67
C CYS A 131 19.85 11.91 -14.33
N GLU A 132 19.85 12.87 -13.40
CA GLU A 132 20.54 12.75 -12.11
C GLU A 132 19.62 13.14 -10.96
N VAL A 133 19.45 12.23 -9.99
CA VAL A 133 18.70 12.49 -8.76
C VAL A 133 19.65 12.90 -7.62
N PRO A 134 19.37 14.00 -6.89
CA PRO A 134 20.17 14.43 -5.74
C PRO A 134 20.42 13.31 -4.74
N ALA A 135 21.66 13.20 -4.24
CA ALA A 135 22.07 12.16 -3.30
C ALA A 135 21.21 12.13 -2.02
N CYS A 136 20.76 13.29 -1.54
CA CYS A 136 19.88 13.38 -0.37
C CYS A 136 18.50 12.74 -0.58
N PHE A 137 17.98 12.69 -1.81
CA PHE A 137 16.69 12.04 -2.12
C PHE A 137 16.83 10.53 -2.22
N LYS A 138 18.02 10.04 -2.60
CA LYS A 138 18.36 8.62 -2.66
C LYS A 138 18.62 7.99 -1.29
N ARG A 139 18.70 8.79 -0.22
CA ARG A 139 18.89 8.30 1.14
C ARG A 139 17.58 7.73 1.70
N SER A 140 17.65 6.55 2.30
CA SER A 140 16.51 5.89 2.94
C SER A 140 16.82 5.50 4.38
N THR A 141 15.82 5.59 5.25
CA THR A 141 15.89 4.98 6.59
C THR A 141 15.50 3.51 6.49
N ILE A 142 16.38 2.60 6.91
CA ILE A 142 16.09 1.17 6.92
C ILE A 142 15.38 0.80 8.22
N ILE A 143 14.15 0.32 8.13
CA ILE A 143 13.41 -0.24 9.26
C ILE A 143 13.45 -1.77 9.17
N PRO A 144 14.13 -2.47 10.11
CA PRO A 144 14.15 -3.93 10.13
C PRO A 144 12.83 -4.46 10.70
N ILE A 145 12.09 -5.25 9.91
CA ILE A 145 10.84 -5.92 10.35
C ILE A 145 11.09 -7.42 10.50
N PRO A 146 10.86 -8.02 11.69
CA PRO A 146 10.95 -9.47 11.90
C PRO A 146 10.14 -10.29 10.87
N LYS A 147 10.79 -11.24 10.17
CA LYS A 147 10.12 -12.25 9.31
C LYS A 147 9.47 -13.36 10.13
N LYS A 148 10.02 -13.63 11.32
CA LYS A 148 9.61 -14.73 12.21
C LYS A 148 9.76 -14.30 13.68
N PRO A 149 9.05 -14.95 14.63
CA PRO A 149 9.06 -14.53 16.04
C PRO A 149 10.43 -14.64 16.72
N LYS A 150 11.17 -15.72 16.42
CA LYS A 150 12.50 -15.96 17.00
C LYS A 150 13.57 -15.57 15.98
N ILE A 151 14.30 -14.49 16.26
CA ILE A 151 15.38 -14.01 15.41
C ILE A 151 16.66 -14.80 15.71
N THR A 152 17.27 -15.34 14.66
CA THR A 152 18.51 -16.12 14.71
C THR A 152 19.65 -15.46 13.92
N GLY A 153 19.34 -14.52 13.04
CA GLY A 153 20.34 -13.74 12.31
C GLY A 153 19.74 -12.58 11.51
N LEU A 154 20.58 -11.78 10.86
CA LEU A 154 20.17 -10.60 10.11
C LEU A 154 19.20 -10.92 8.96
N ASN A 155 19.34 -12.10 8.33
CA ASN A 155 18.45 -12.58 7.27
C ASN A 155 16.99 -12.80 7.72
N ASP A 156 16.75 -12.83 9.04
CA ASP A 156 15.40 -12.92 9.60
C ASP A 156 14.67 -11.58 9.67
N TYR A 157 15.32 -10.48 9.28
CA TYR A 157 14.66 -9.18 9.10
C TYR A 157 14.31 -8.92 7.64
N ARG A 158 13.18 -8.26 7.40
CA ARG A 158 12.89 -7.56 6.14
C ARG A 158 13.43 -6.14 6.27
N PRO A 159 14.38 -5.71 5.42
CA PRO A 159 14.81 -4.33 5.42
C PRO A 159 13.77 -3.48 4.66
N VAL A 160 12.94 -2.72 5.37
CA VAL A 160 12.02 -1.77 4.74
C VAL A 160 12.73 -0.43 4.57
N ALA A 161 13.05 -0.08 3.32
CA ALA A 161 13.64 1.21 3.00
C ALA A 161 12.55 2.29 2.92
N LEU A 162 12.58 3.24 3.86
CA LEU A 162 11.73 4.43 3.84
C LEU A 162 12.50 5.59 3.20
N THR A 163 12.23 5.82 1.91
CA THR A 163 12.65 7.02 1.19
C THR A 163 11.81 8.23 1.60
N SER A 164 12.37 9.43 1.41
CA SER A 164 11.67 10.69 1.71
C SER A 164 10.36 10.82 0.91
N VAL A 165 9.38 11.57 1.46
CA VAL A 165 8.11 11.86 0.76
C VAL A 165 8.38 12.53 -0.59
N VAL A 166 9.43 13.35 -0.66
CA VAL A 166 9.89 14.02 -1.89
C VAL A 166 10.31 12.99 -2.94
N MET A 167 11.17 12.03 -2.59
CA MET A 167 11.61 10.99 -3.53
C MET A 167 10.44 10.11 -3.99
N LYS A 168 9.57 9.69 -3.07
CA LYS A 168 8.36 8.90 -3.43
C LYS A 168 7.44 9.65 -4.39
N SER A 169 7.34 10.97 -4.23
CA SER A 169 6.57 11.82 -5.14
C SER A 169 7.22 11.88 -6.52
N PHE A 170 8.55 12.04 -6.58
CA PHE A 170 9.32 12.01 -7.82
C PHE A 170 9.18 10.67 -8.56
N GLU A 171 9.38 9.54 -7.86
CA GLU A 171 9.22 8.19 -8.41
C GLU A 171 7.84 7.99 -9.04
N ARG A 172 6.77 8.47 -8.39
CA ARG A 172 5.41 8.38 -8.93
C ARG A 172 5.22 9.21 -10.20
N LEU A 173 5.77 10.41 -10.25
CA LEU A 173 5.72 11.26 -11.44
C LEU A 173 6.47 10.62 -12.61
N VAL A 174 7.69 10.13 -12.36
CA VAL A 174 8.50 9.42 -13.35
C VAL A 174 7.78 8.16 -13.84
N LEU A 175 7.23 7.36 -12.94
CA LEU A 175 6.50 6.15 -13.30
C LEU A 175 5.29 6.45 -14.17
N ALA A 176 4.54 7.52 -13.87
CA ALA A 176 3.40 7.94 -14.68
C ALA A 176 3.85 8.36 -16.10
N TYR A 177 4.94 9.12 -16.19
CA TYR A 177 5.54 9.54 -17.45
C TYR A 177 6.03 8.35 -18.28
N LEU A 178 6.80 7.44 -17.66
CA LEU A 178 7.29 6.22 -18.31
C LEU A 178 6.14 5.36 -18.84
N LYS A 179 5.08 5.16 -18.04
CA LYS A 179 3.89 4.40 -18.47
C LYS A 179 3.13 5.03 -19.63
N ASN A 180 3.24 6.34 -19.83
CA ASN A 180 2.57 7.03 -20.91
C ASN A 180 3.33 6.90 -22.25
N ILE A 181 4.66 6.86 -22.16
CA ILE A 181 5.55 6.83 -23.34
C ILE A 181 5.87 5.40 -23.75
N THR A 182 6.05 4.52 -22.77
CA THR A 182 6.06 3.09 -23.01
C THR A 182 4.60 2.68 -23.18
N GLY A 183 4.13 2.55 -24.43
CA GLY A 183 2.82 1.97 -24.74
C GLY A 183 2.71 0.51 -24.22
N PRO A 184 1.86 -0.35 -24.78
CA PRO A 184 1.87 -1.76 -24.39
C PRO A 184 3.28 -2.34 -24.63
N LEU A 185 4.01 -2.58 -23.54
CA LEU A 185 5.38 -3.07 -23.53
C LEU A 185 5.44 -4.39 -24.29
N GLN A 186 6.22 -4.43 -25.39
CA GLN A 186 6.49 -5.65 -26.15
C GLN A 186 7.55 -6.51 -25.43
N PRO A 187 7.50 -7.86 -25.55
CA PRO A 187 8.55 -8.74 -25.04
C PRO A 187 9.89 -8.53 -25.78
N PRO A 188 11.04 -8.73 -25.10
CA PRO A 188 11.19 -9.18 -23.71
C PRO A 188 10.83 -8.09 -22.67
N ARG A 189 10.20 -8.50 -21.55
CA ARG A 189 9.72 -7.58 -20.50
C ARG A 189 10.35 -7.91 -19.15
N LEU A 190 10.89 -6.89 -18.48
CA LEU A 190 11.32 -6.97 -17.09
C LEU A 190 10.20 -6.48 -16.16
N LEU A 191 9.65 -7.37 -15.34
CA LEU A 191 8.72 -7.03 -14.26
C LEU A 191 9.46 -7.14 -12.92
N LYS A 192 9.38 -6.09 -12.10
CA LYS A 192 10.05 -6.05 -10.80
C LYS A 192 9.09 -5.67 -9.69
N PHE A 193 9.13 -6.42 -8.60
CA PHE A 193 8.46 -6.10 -7.35
C PHE A 193 9.43 -6.35 -6.19
N ALA A 194 9.98 -5.27 -5.63
CA ALA A 194 11.08 -5.35 -4.65
C ALA A 194 12.27 -6.15 -5.19
N ASP A 195 12.62 -7.27 -4.54
CA ASP A 195 13.66 -8.21 -4.97
C ASP A 195 13.17 -9.21 -6.03
N ASP A 196 11.87 -9.51 -6.07
CA ASP A 196 11.30 -10.41 -7.07
C ASP A 196 11.39 -9.75 -8.46
N THR A 197 12.18 -10.35 -9.34
CA THR A 197 12.38 -9.90 -10.73
C THR A 197 11.98 -11.02 -11.68
N THR A 198 11.20 -10.70 -12.70
CA THR A 198 10.68 -11.66 -13.68
C THR A 198 10.95 -11.11 -15.08
N VAL A 199 11.66 -11.89 -15.88
CA VAL A 199 11.87 -11.62 -17.31
C VAL A 199 10.85 -12.45 -18.10
N ILE A 200 10.09 -11.81 -18.98
CA ILE A 200 9.09 -12.44 -19.84
C ILE A 200 9.53 -12.28 -21.29
N GLY A 201 9.89 -13.37 -21.94
CA GLY A 201 10.23 -13.41 -23.36
C GLY A 201 9.11 -14.03 -24.21
N LEU A 202 9.12 -13.71 -25.50
CA LEU A 202 8.36 -14.46 -26.51
C LEU A 202 9.35 -15.37 -27.25
N ILE A 203 9.02 -16.66 -27.34
CA ILE A 203 9.75 -17.62 -28.16
C ILE A 203 8.97 -17.83 -29.45
N GLN A 204 9.54 -17.46 -30.58
CA GLN A 204 8.91 -17.56 -31.89
C GLN A 204 9.74 -18.45 -32.81
N ASP A 205 9.13 -19.44 -33.45
CA ASP A 205 9.80 -20.36 -34.38
C ASP A 205 11.05 -21.05 -33.80
N GLY A 206 11.08 -21.25 -32.47
CA GLY A 206 12.21 -21.83 -31.74
C GLY A 206 13.32 -20.83 -31.38
N ASP A 207 13.18 -19.56 -31.79
CA ASP A 207 14.09 -18.49 -31.41
C ASP A 207 13.72 -17.91 -30.04
N GLU A 208 14.65 -18.03 -29.10
CA GLU A 208 14.59 -17.47 -27.74
C GLU A 208 15.72 -16.45 -27.48
N SER A 209 16.41 -16.01 -28.54
CA SER A 209 17.62 -15.18 -28.43
C SER A 209 17.36 -13.86 -27.71
N ALA A 210 16.23 -13.20 -28.01
CA ALA A 210 15.86 -11.94 -27.36
C ALA A 210 15.65 -12.11 -25.84
N TYR A 211 15.03 -13.22 -25.43
CA TYR A 211 14.84 -13.58 -24.03
C TYR A 211 16.16 -13.86 -23.33
N ARG A 212 17.02 -14.68 -23.94
CA ARG A 212 18.35 -15.00 -23.38
C ARG A 212 19.24 -13.78 -23.26
N GLN A 213 19.25 -12.92 -24.26
CA GLN A 213 20.02 -11.68 -24.26
C GLN A 213 19.61 -10.77 -23.09
N GLU A 214 18.31 -10.63 -22.82
CA GLU A 214 17.80 -9.84 -21.70
C GLU A 214 18.27 -10.41 -20.34
N ILE A 215 18.27 -11.74 -20.19
CA ILE A 215 18.76 -12.41 -18.97
C ILE A 215 20.26 -12.16 -18.77
N GLU A 216 21.06 -12.28 -19.83
CA GLU A 216 22.50 -12.03 -19.78
C GLU A 216 22.80 -10.58 -19.39
N GLN A 217 22.08 -9.62 -19.98
CA GLN A 217 22.20 -8.21 -19.61
C GLN A 217 21.82 -7.95 -18.15
N LEU A 218 20.74 -8.56 -17.67
CA LEU A 218 20.32 -8.46 -16.28
C LEU A 218 21.37 -9.05 -15.33
N ALA A 219 21.91 -10.23 -15.64
CA ALA A 219 22.94 -10.88 -14.83
C ALA A 219 24.22 -10.04 -14.77
N ALA A 220 24.67 -9.50 -15.92
CA ALA A 220 25.82 -8.60 -15.97
C ALA A 220 25.58 -7.33 -15.15
N TRP A 221 24.39 -6.72 -15.26
CA TRP A 221 24.03 -5.54 -14.48
C TRP A 221 24.04 -5.84 -12.98
N CYS A 222 23.49 -6.98 -12.55
CA CYS A 222 23.53 -7.41 -11.14
C CYS A 222 24.97 -7.53 -10.63
N SER A 223 25.85 -8.20 -11.39
CA SER A 223 27.26 -8.35 -11.03
C SER A 223 27.98 -7.00 -10.91
N LEU A 224 27.75 -6.08 -11.86
CA LEU A 224 28.33 -4.72 -11.84
C LEU A 224 27.85 -3.87 -10.66
N ASN A 225 26.66 -4.16 -10.13
CA ASN A 225 26.05 -3.42 -9.02
C ASN A 225 26.17 -4.13 -7.66
N ASN A 226 27.05 -5.13 -7.54
CA ASN A 226 27.24 -5.92 -6.31
C ASN A 226 25.95 -6.59 -5.81
N LEU A 227 25.09 -7.03 -6.74
CA LEU A 227 23.88 -7.79 -6.46
C LEU A 227 24.11 -9.25 -6.82
N GLU A 228 23.80 -10.14 -5.89
CA GLU A 228 23.92 -11.59 -6.09
C GLU A 228 22.56 -12.20 -6.47
N LEU A 229 22.52 -12.93 -7.59
CA LEU A 229 21.32 -13.65 -8.01
C LEU A 229 21.15 -14.92 -7.17
N ASN A 230 19.97 -15.10 -6.59
CA ASN A 230 19.67 -16.30 -5.81
C ASN A 230 19.28 -17.46 -6.75
N MET A 231 20.26 -18.23 -7.20
CA MET A 231 20.05 -19.34 -8.13
C MET A 231 19.14 -20.45 -7.56
N LEU A 232 19.06 -20.61 -6.23
CA LEU A 232 18.15 -21.58 -5.61
C LEU A 232 16.67 -21.18 -5.69
N LYS A 233 16.39 -19.89 -5.89
CA LYS A 233 15.04 -19.34 -6.04
C LYS A 233 14.70 -18.98 -7.48
N THR A 234 15.70 -18.89 -8.35
CA THR A 234 15.53 -18.54 -9.76
C THR A 234 15.05 -19.77 -10.51
N MET A 235 13.89 -19.68 -11.15
CA MET A 235 13.24 -20.79 -11.86
C MET A 235 12.79 -20.29 -13.24
N GLU A 236 12.68 -21.20 -14.20
CA GLU A 236 12.13 -20.94 -15.52
C GLU A 236 10.76 -21.62 -15.65
N MET A 237 9.78 -20.94 -16.24
CA MET A 237 8.50 -21.55 -16.61
C MET A 237 8.18 -21.20 -18.05
N ILE A 238 7.92 -22.23 -18.86
CA ILE A 238 7.60 -22.08 -20.29
C ILE A 238 6.10 -22.35 -20.45
N VAL A 239 5.39 -21.42 -21.06
CA VAL A 239 3.96 -21.56 -21.38
C VAL A 239 3.84 -21.82 -22.88
N ASP A 240 3.52 -23.05 -23.25
CA ASP A 240 3.34 -23.46 -24.66
C ASP A 240 2.10 -24.34 -24.82
N PHE A 241 1.18 -23.91 -25.69
CA PHE A 241 -0.07 -24.61 -25.98
C PHE A 241 -0.04 -25.39 -27.30
N ARG A 242 1.11 -25.41 -28.00
CA ARG A 242 1.28 -26.18 -29.23
C ARG A 242 1.25 -27.68 -28.92
N ARG A 243 0.68 -28.47 -29.83
CA ARG A 243 0.62 -29.95 -29.68
C ARG A 243 1.98 -30.61 -29.81
N ASN A 244 2.84 -30.04 -30.66
CA ASN A 244 4.22 -30.48 -30.86
C ASN A 244 5.14 -29.38 -30.36
N THR A 245 5.60 -29.53 -29.11
CA THR A 245 6.49 -28.57 -28.47
C THR A 245 7.94 -28.88 -28.88
N PRO A 246 8.67 -27.95 -29.50
CA PRO A 246 10.09 -28.14 -29.76
C PRO A 246 10.84 -28.25 -28.42
N ALA A 247 11.81 -29.16 -28.34
CA ALA A 247 12.69 -29.24 -27.19
C ALA A 247 13.58 -27.99 -27.15
N LEU A 248 13.44 -27.19 -26.09
CA LEU A 248 14.26 -26.01 -25.87
C LEU A 248 15.50 -26.38 -25.02
N PRO A 249 16.67 -25.78 -25.29
CA PRO A 249 17.85 -26.04 -24.50
C PRO A 249 17.70 -25.46 -23.09
N PRO A 250 18.27 -26.08 -22.04
CA PRO A 250 18.18 -25.57 -20.68
C PRO A 250 18.70 -24.13 -20.56
N LEU A 251 18.01 -23.30 -19.79
CA LEU A 251 18.50 -21.96 -19.45
C LEU A 251 19.69 -22.07 -18.49
N THR A 252 20.78 -21.36 -18.81
CA THR A 252 21.96 -21.26 -17.96
C THR A 252 22.24 -19.80 -17.63
N ILE A 253 22.48 -19.50 -16.36
CA ILE A 253 22.86 -18.17 -15.86
C ILE A 253 24.15 -18.35 -15.06
N MET A 254 25.21 -17.61 -15.41
CA MET A 254 26.52 -17.69 -14.74
C MET A 254 27.03 -19.15 -14.58
N ASN A 255 26.94 -19.95 -15.64
CA ASN A 255 27.29 -21.38 -15.68
C ASN A 255 26.45 -22.30 -14.77
N SER A 256 25.35 -21.81 -14.20
CA SER A 256 24.41 -22.62 -13.41
C SER A 256 23.12 -22.83 -14.20
N THR A 257 22.66 -24.08 -14.30
CA THR A 257 21.38 -24.41 -14.96
C THR A 257 20.21 -23.97 -14.09
N VAL A 258 19.28 -23.24 -14.68
CA VAL A 258 18.03 -22.83 -14.04
C VAL A 258 17.02 -23.98 -14.17
N PRO A 259 16.39 -24.43 -13.07
CA PRO A 259 15.37 -25.47 -13.14
C PRO A 259 14.10 -24.95 -13.82
N THR A 260 13.58 -25.73 -14.77
CA THR A 260 12.26 -25.52 -15.37
C THR A 260 11.17 -26.07 -14.43
N VAL A 261 10.09 -25.31 -14.23
CA VAL A 261 8.98 -25.67 -13.34
C VAL A 261 7.64 -25.60 -14.07
N GLU A 262 6.72 -26.48 -13.69
CA GLU A 262 5.35 -26.48 -14.24
C GLU A 262 4.42 -25.47 -13.56
N SER A 263 4.76 -25.06 -12.34
CA SER A 263 4.05 -24.01 -11.63
C SER A 263 4.96 -23.32 -10.63
N PHE A 264 4.69 -22.05 -10.36
CA PHE A 264 5.40 -21.30 -9.33
C PHE A 264 4.50 -20.27 -8.66
N ARG A 265 4.91 -19.80 -7.48
CA ARG A 265 4.18 -18.79 -6.73
C ARG A 265 4.74 -17.40 -6.99
N PHE A 266 3.99 -16.59 -7.73
CA PHE A 266 4.30 -15.19 -8.03
C PHE A 266 3.45 -14.24 -7.18
N LEU A 267 4.09 -13.41 -6.35
CA LEU A 267 3.43 -12.40 -5.50
C LEU A 267 2.21 -12.93 -4.72
N GLY A 268 2.30 -14.17 -4.25
CA GLY A 268 1.25 -14.82 -3.48
C GLY A 268 0.27 -15.67 -4.29
N THR A 269 0.28 -15.58 -5.61
CA THR A 269 -0.59 -16.29 -6.57
C THR A 269 0.18 -17.43 -7.24
N THR A 270 -0.37 -18.64 -7.27
CA THR A 270 0.28 -19.74 -8.01
C THR A 270 -0.14 -19.69 -9.47
N ILE A 271 0.84 -19.67 -10.38
CA ILE A 271 0.64 -19.69 -11.83
C ILE A 271 1.17 -21.03 -12.33
N SER A 272 0.37 -21.72 -13.15
CA SER A 272 0.73 -22.98 -13.80
C SER A 272 1.02 -22.75 -15.29
N GLN A 273 1.89 -23.58 -15.87
CA GLN A 273 2.29 -23.53 -17.28
C GLN A 273 1.11 -23.71 -18.25
N ASP A 274 0.07 -24.42 -17.82
CA ASP A 274 -1.17 -24.63 -18.58
C ASP A 274 -2.22 -23.53 -18.35
N LEU A 275 -1.87 -22.51 -17.56
CA LEU A 275 -2.71 -21.39 -17.14
C LEU A 275 -4.03 -21.82 -16.49
N LYS A 276 -4.09 -23.04 -15.95
CA LYS A 276 -5.18 -23.47 -15.08
C LYS A 276 -4.95 -22.98 -13.65
N TRP A 277 -6.05 -22.85 -12.92
CA TRP A 277 -6.07 -22.22 -11.60
C TRP A 277 -6.41 -23.18 -10.46
N ASP A 278 -6.59 -24.47 -10.74
CA ASP A 278 -6.93 -25.51 -9.76
C ASP A 278 -5.94 -25.51 -8.59
N THR A 279 -4.64 -25.54 -8.87
CA THR A 279 -3.58 -25.58 -7.85
C THR A 279 -3.60 -24.33 -6.95
N HIS A 280 -3.86 -23.17 -7.55
CA HIS A 280 -3.99 -21.91 -6.79
C HIS A 280 -5.25 -21.90 -5.93
N ILE A 281 -6.39 -22.28 -6.52
CA ILE A 281 -7.70 -22.35 -5.87
C ILE A 281 -7.68 -23.35 -4.72
N ASP A 282 -7.06 -24.51 -4.89
CA ASP A 282 -6.84 -25.51 -3.84
C ASP A 282 -6.08 -24.92 -2.66
N SER A 283 -5.02 -24.14 -2.96
CA SER A 283 -4.24 -23.46 -1.94
C SER A 283 -5.07 -22.41 -1.17
N ILE A 284 -5.95 -21.68 -1.87
CA ILE A 284 -6.86 -20.70 -1.28
C ILE A 284 -7.91 -21.39 -0.41
N ILE A 285 -8.56 -22.42 -0.92
CA ILE A 285 -9.58 -23.19 -0.20
C ILE A 285 -8.98 -23.78 1.07
N LYS A 286 -7.79 -24.40 1.00
CA LYS A 286 -7.12 -24.95 2.18
C LYS A 286 -6.83 -23.88 3.24
N LYS A 287 -6.38 -22.70 2.82
CA LYS A 287 -6.15 -21.54 3.70
C LYS A 287 -7.45 -20.98 4.28
N ALA A 288 -8.53 -20.96 3.53
CA ALA A 288 -9.84 -20.52 4.01
C ALA A 288 -10.42 -21.51 5.02
N GLN A 289 -10.34 -22.82 4.74
CA GLN A 289 -10.82 -23.88 5.64
C GLN A 289 -10.14 -23.85 7.01
N GLN A 290 -8.84 -23.59 7.07
CA GLN A 290 -8.12 -23.39 8.32
C GLN A 290 -8.71 -22.24 9.16
N ARG A 291 -9.23 -21.20 8.51
CA ARG A 291 -9.85 -20.04 9.17
C ARG A 291 -11.31 -20.27 9.52
N PHE A 292 -12.03 -21.03 8.71
CA PHE A 292 -13.37 -21.50 9.04
C PHE A 292 -13.42 -22.33 10.32
N TYR A 293 -12.34 -23.04 10.66
CA TYR A 293 -12.23 -23.69 11.97
C TYR A 293 -12.45 -22.69 13.10
N PHE A 294 -11.80 -21.53 13.07
CA PHE A 294 -11.99 -20.49 14.07
C PHE A 294 -13.41 -19.91 14.06
N LEU A 295 -13.98 -19.67 12.88
CA LEU A 295 -15.39 -19.22 12.78
C LEU A 295 -16.35 -20.23 13.44
N ARG A 296 -16.12 -21.54 13.24
CA ARG A 296 -16.90 -22.60 13.90
C ARG A 296 -16.71 -22.60 15.41
N GLN A 297 -15.50 -22.36 15.91
CA GLN A 297 -15.25 -22.22 17.34
C GLN A 297 -15.96 -20.99 17.91
N LEU A 298 -15.85 -19.84 17.28
CA LEU A 298 -16.55 -18.61 17.69
C LEU A 298 -18.07 -18.81 17.74
N ARG A 299 -18.62 -19.51 16.74
CA ARG A 299 -20.05 -19.87 16.75
C ARG A 299 -20.43 -20.75 17.95
N LYS A 300 -19.57 -21.70 18.36
CA LYS A 300 -19.82 -22.53 19.56
C LYS A 300 -19.83 -21.74 20.86
N PHE A 301 -19.11 -20.62 20.91
CA PHE A 301 -19.15 -19.68 22.05
C PHE A 301 -20.35 -18.72 22.00
N ASN A 302 -21.32 -18.96 21.11
CA ASN A 302 -22.54 -18.15 20.96
C ASN A 302 -22.26 -16.65 20.73
N LEU A 303 -21.20 -16.33 19.96
CA LEU A 303 -20.96 -14.94 19.56
C LEU A 303 -22.12 -14.41 18.69
N PRO A 304 -22.47 -13.11 18.82
CA PRO A 304 -23.46 -12.45 17.98
C PRO A 304 -23.20 -12.65 16.48
N GLN A 305 -24.27 -12.80 15.70
CA GLN A 305 -24.21 -12.99 14.25
C GLN A 305 -23.44 -11.87 13.53
N GLU A 306 -23.55 -10.63 14.02
CA GLU A 306 -22.82 -9.49 13.48
C GLU A 306 -21.30 -9.69 13.56
N LEU A 307 -20.78 -10.11 14.72
CA LEU A 307 -19.36 -10.38 14.91
C LEU A 307 -18.88 -11.58 14.09
N LEU A 308 -19.71 -12.61 13.93
CA LEU A 308 -19.40 -13.76 13.06
C LEU A 308 -19.31 -13.34 11.59
N THR A 309 -20.18 -12.43 11.14
CA THR A 309 -20.18 -11.88 9.78
C THR A 309 -18.96 -11.01 9.55
N GLN A 310 -18.62 -10.13 10.50
CA GLN A 310 -17.38 -9.34 10.44
C GLN A 310 -16.14 -10.23 10.40
N PHE A 311 -16.09 -11.27 11.23
CA PHE A 311 -14.98 -12.23 11.22
C PHE A 311 -14.87 -12.91 9.86
N TYR A 312 -15.99 -13.34 9.27
CA TYR A 312 -15.99 -13.92 7.94
C TYR A 312 -15.40 -12.97 6.90
N SER A 313 -15.91 -11.73 6.81
CA SER A 313 -15.45 -10.77 5.81
C SER A 313 -13.98 -10.37 5.97
N VAL A 314 -13.52 -10.15 7.21
CA VAL A 314 -12.14 -9.71 7.45
C VAL A 314 -11.14 -10.85 7.31
N VAL A 315 -11.49 -12.06 7.78
CA VAL A 315 -10.51 -13.15 7.94
C VAL A 315 -10.59 -14.17 6.82
N ILE A 316 -11.79 -14.53 6.38
CA ILE A 316 -12.01 -15.61 5.40
C ILE A 316 -12.17 -15.03 3.99
N GLU A 317 -13.08 -14.07 3.81
CA GLU A 317 -13.34 -13.46 2.50
C GLU A 317 -12.09 -12.76 1.96
N SER A 318 -11.31 -12.08 2.80
CA SER A 318 -10.03 -11.47 2.39
C SER A 318 -9.05 -12.46 1.74
N VAL A 319 -9.06 -13.72 2.17
CA VAL A 319 -8.24 -14.80 1.60
C VAL A 319 -8.82 -15.30 0.30
N LEU A 320 -10.14 -15.50 0.25
CA LEU A 320 -10.85 -15.91 -0.96
C LEU A 320 -10.74 -14.87 -2.07
N CYS A 321 -10.72 -13.58 -1.73
CA CYS A 321 -10.64 -12.47 -2.67
C CYS A 321 -9.20 -12.05 -3.03
N THR A 322 -8.18 -12.72 -2.48
CA THR A 322 -6.79 -12.41 -2.78
C THR A 322 -6.50 -12.63 -4.27
N SER A 323 -6.05 -11.58 -4.96
CA SER A 323 -5.75 -11.58 -6.40
C SER A 323 -6.91 -12.05 -7.29
N ILE A 324 -8.16 -11.89 -6.83
CA ILE A 324 -9.35 -12.47 -7.49
C ILE A 324 -9.50 -12.06 -8.96
N THR A 325 -9.09 -10.84 -9.30
CA THR A 325 -9.12 -10.31 -10.68
C THR A 325 -8.25 -11.08 -11.66
N VAL A 326 -7.26 -11.82 -11.17
CA VAL A 326 -6.30 -12.56 -12.01
C VAL A 326 -6.84 -13.93 -12.41
N TRP A 327 -7.44 -14.65 -11.47
CA TRP A 327 -7.74 -16.08 -11.64
C TRP A 327 -9.23 -16.40 -11.72
N PHE A 328 -10.11 -15.57 -11.13
CA PHE A 328 -11.53 -15.92 -11.00
C PHE A 328 -12.25 -15.98 -12.34
N GLY A 329 -11.93 -15.06 -13.27
CA GLY A 329 -12.52 -15.04 -14.61
C GLY A 329 -12.19 -16.28 -15.45
N SER A 330 -11.08 -16.95 -15.13
CA SER A 330 -10.61 -18.15 -15.83
C SER A 330 -10.83 -19.43 -15.02
N ALA A 331 -11.50 -19.35 -13.86
CA ALA A 331 -11.84 -20.51 -13.04
C ALA A 331 -12.92 -21.36 -13.71
N THR A 332 -12.85 -22.68 -13.56
CA THR A 332 -13.88 -23.56 -14.14
C THR A 332 -15.19 -23.47 -13.36
N LYS A 333 -16.31 -23.88 -13.97
CA LYS A 333 -17.59 -24.05 -13.25
C LYS A 333 -17.48 -25.02 -12.07
N SER A 334 -16.54 -25.97 -12.11
CA SER A 334 -16.26 -26.85 -10.98
C SER A 334 -15.62 -26.07 -9.83
N ASP A 335 -14.60 -25.27 -10.14
CA ASP A 335 -13.88 -24.47 -9.14
C ASP A 335 -14.77 -23.42 -8.49
N MET A 336 -15.61 -22.74 -9.27
CA MET A 336 -16.59 -21.79 -8.73
C MET A 336 -17.53 -22.45 -7.73
N ARG A 337 -18.01 -23.68 -8.03
CA ARG A 337 -18.86 -24.44 -7.10
C ARG A 337 -18.11 -24.85 -5.84
N ARG A 338 -16.81 -25.16 -5.94
CA ARG A 338 -15.97 -25.49 -4.78
C ARG A 338 -15.76 -24.28 -3.87
N LEU A 339 -15.51 -23.11 -4.45
CA LEU A 339 -15.37 -21.85 -3.71
C LEU A 339 -16.66 -21.42 -3.01
N GLN A 340 -17.82 -21.58 -3.64
CA GLN A 340 -19.12 -21.29 -3.01
C GLN A 340 -19.48 -22.23 -1.86
N ARG A 341 -18.97 -23.48 -1.90
CA ARG A 341 -19.19 -24.49 -0.84
C ARG A 341 -18.20 -24.38 0.32
N THR A 342 -17.14 -23.60 0.13
CA THR A 342 -16.11 -23.35 1.15
C THR A 342 -16.61 -22.27 2.07
#